data_AF-A0A7V9KPA8-F1
#
_entry.id   AF-A0A7V9KPA8-F1
#
_cell.length_a   1.000
_cell.length_b   1.000
_cell.length_c   1.000
_cell.angle_alpha   90.00
_cell.angle_beta   90.00
_cell.angle_gamma   90.00
#
_symmetry.space_group_name_H-M   'P 1'
#
loop_
_entity.id
_entity.type
_entity.pdbx_description
1 polymer ?
#
loop_
_entity_poly.entity_id
_entity_poly.type
_entity_poly.pdbx_seq_one_letter_code
_entity_poly.pdbx_strand_id
1 'polypeptide(L)'
;QMWTPAKTNDGALASFDYGFGWFIDNYHGRRLVQHTGGTPGFSSVIYRFMDDKLTIIILSNHTDRLLDQLAVDTAGIYVPALKRPEGKTDPDPKTTLRLKEVMSNLLNGKHDPAVFTPPMRVFLKTYTGKGFWQWIAYQGALTSFTFSDREDAGDTYLLRYRVGLGGNPYWISFKVMKDGKIAQIYNS
;
A
#
# COMPACT_ATOMS: atom_id res chain seq x y z
N GLN A 1 -16.66 -17.04 4.10
CA GLN A 1 -16.64 -16.53 5.49
C GLN A 1 -15.26 -15.97 5.87
N MET A 2 -14.14 -16.63 5.56
CA MET A 2 -12.80 -16.13 5.94
C MET A 2 -12.34 -14.88 5.16
N TRP A 3 -12.74 -14.71 3.89
CA TRP A 3 -12.30 -13.63 3.00
C TRP A 3 -13.37 -12.57 2.73
N THR A 4 -14.18 -12.30 3.75
CA THR A 4 -15.16 -11.22 3.72
C THR A 4 -14.66 -10.15 4.68
N PRO A 5 -14.49 -8.88 4.24
CA PRO A 5 -14.08 -7.82 5.16
C PRO A 5 -15.06 -7.73 6.33
N ALA A 6 -14.52 -7.64 7.54
CA ALA A 6 -15.34 -7.41 8.71
C ALA A 6 -16.05 -6.06 8.57
N LYS A 7 -17.27 -5.96 9.08
CA LYS A 7 -17.95 -4.68 9.24
C LYS A 7 -17.75 -4.19 10.68
N THR A 8 -17.57 -2.88 10.83
CA THR A 8 -17.63 -2.22 12.14
C THR A 8 -19.05 -2.24 12.70
N ASN A 9 -19.22 -1.90 13.98
CA ASN A 9 -20.52 -1.95 14.67
C ASN A 9 -21.59 -1.04 14.03
N ASP A 10 -21.18 -0.04 13.26
CA ASP A 10 -22.02 0.88 12.49
C ASP A 10 -22.22 0.44 11.03
N GLY A 11 -21.78 -0.76 10.65
CA GLY A 11 -22.00 -1.36 9.33
C GLY A 11 -21.03 -0.91 8.24
N ALA A 12 -20.10 0.00 8.55
CA ALA A 12 -19.02 0.38 7.63
C ALA A 12 -18.00 -0.77 7.48
N LEU A 13 -17.21 -0.77 6.41
CA LEU A 13 -16.12 -1.74 6.26
C LEU A 13 -15.01 -1.43 7.28
N ALA A 14 -14.48 -2.48 7.91
CA ALA A 14 -13.32 -2.35 8.78
C ALA A 14 -12.15 -1.74 8.00
N SER A 15 -11.33 -0.92 8.68
CA SER A 15 -10.14 -0.35 8.07
C SER A 15 -9.27 -1.44 7.43
N PHE A 16 -8.70 -1.15 6.27
CA PHE A 16 -7.84 -2.06 5.49
C PHE A 16 -8.55 -3.30 4.90
N ASP A 17 -9.89 -3.31 4.86
CA ASP A 17 -10.68 -4.42 4.31
C ASP A 17 -10.26 -5.77 4.93
N TYR A 18 -10.11 -5.80 6.25
CA TYR A 18 -9.55 -6.93 7.00
C TYR A 18 -10.63 -7.92 7.43
N GLY A 19 -10.38 -9.23 7.26
CA GLY A 19 -11.27 -10.30 7.69
C GLY A 19 -10.50 -11.52 8.21
N PHE A 20 -10.82 -12.01 9.41
CA PHE A 20 -10.27 -13.24 10.01
C PHE A 20 -8.74 -13.42 9.90
N GLY A 21 -7.96 -12.36 10.05
CA GLY A 21 -6.50 -12.46 9.94
C GLY A 21 -5.93 -12.17 8.55
N TRP A 22 -6.73 -11.64 7.62
CA TRP A 22 -6.32 -11.39 6.24
C TRP A 22 -6.67 -9.98 5.79
N PHE A 23 -5.72 -9.32 5.13
CA PHE A 23 -6.02 -8.18 4.28
C PHE A 23 -6.66 -8.68 2.99
N ILE A 24 -7.80 -8.13 2.63
CA ILE A 24 -8.54 -8.48 1.42
C ILE A 24 -8.44 -7.28 0.48
N ASP A 25 -7.88 -7.50 -0.71
CA ASP A 25 -7.64 -6.44 -1.68
C ASP A 25 -8.01 -6.92 -3.10
N ASN A 26 -7.94 -6.00 -4.05
CA ASN A 26 -7.95 -6.29 -5.47
C ASN A 26 -6.68 -5.72 -6.11
N TYR A 27 -6.01 -6.52 -6.92
CA TYR A 27 -4.81 -6.11 -7.64
C TYR A 27 -4.99 -6.44 -9.12
N HIS A 28 -5.03 -5.41 -9.98
CA HIS A 28 -5.22 -5.55 -11.43
C HIS A 28 -6.49 -6.35 -11.79
N GLY A 29 -7.59 -6.12 -11.06
CA GLY A 29 -8.86 -6.84 -11.24
C GLY A 29 -8.90 -8.22 -10.60
N ARG A 30 -7.80 -8.70 -10.01
CA ARG A 30 -7.68 -10.03 -9.38
C ARG A 30 -7.88 -9.93 -7.88
N ARG A 31 -8.67 -10.84 -7.31
CA ARG A 31 -8.88 -10.91 -5.87
C ARG A 31 -7.59 -11.37 -5.18
N LEU A 32 -7.13 -10.57 -4.23
CA LEU A 32 -5.93 -10.81 -3.45
C LEU A 32 -6.32 -10.95 -1.98
N VAL A 33 -5.81 -11.99 -1.32
CA VAL A 33 -5.73 -12.02 0.15
C VAL A 33 -4.28 -12.11 0.57
N GLN A 34 -3.90 -11.32 1.56
CA GLN A 34 -2.52 -11.23 2.00
C GLN A 34 -2.37 -10.96 3.49
N HIS A 35 -1.21 -11.30 4.03
CA HIS A 35 -0.83 -10.98 5.40
C HIS A 35 0.69 -10.90 5.50
N THR A 36 1.15 -9.98 6.35
CA THR A 36 2.57 -9.76 6.62
C THR A 36 2.87 -10.11 8.08
N GLY A 37 4.06 -10.66 8.31
CA GLY A 37 4.54 -11.00 9.65
C GLY A 37 5.91 -10.40 9.87
N GLY A 38 6.15 -9.83 11.05
CA GLY A 38 7.44 -9.24 11.37
C GLY A 38 7.72 -9.24 12.86
N THR A 39 8.90 -9.73 13.21
CA THR A 39 9.52 -9.58 14.54
C THR A 39 10.96 -9.11 14.32
N PRO A 40 11.64 -8.49 15.30
CA PRO A 40 13.04 -8.15 15.15
C PRO A 40 13.87 -9.36 14.67
N GLY A 41 14.57 -9.22 13.54
CA GLY A 41 15.36 -10.29 12.92
C GLY A 41 14.59 -11.23 11.97
N PHE A 42 13.29 -11.04 11.75
CA PHE A 42 12.51 -11.90 10.85
C PHE A 42 11.36 -11.14 10.16
N SER A 43 11.19 -11.36 8.86
CA SER A 43 10.01 -10.90 8.12
C SER A 43 9.42 -12.00 7.23
N SER A 44 8.12 -11.93 7.00
CA SER A 44 7.39 -12.89 6.18
C SER A 44 6.19 -12.25 5.50
N VAL A 45 5.83 -12.77 4.34
CA VAL A 45 4.59 -12.42 3.63
C VAL A 45 3.95 -13.65 3.02
N ILE A 46 2.62 -13.63 2.96
CA ILE A 46 1.83 -14.54 2.14
C ILE A 46 0.89 -13.72 1.25
N TYR A 47 0.96 -13.96 -0.05
CA TYR A 47 0.12 -13.33 -1.07
C TYR A 47 -0.62 -14.41 -1.85
N ARG A 48 -1.94 -14.35 -1.89
CA ARG A 48 -2.80 -15.34 -2.57
C ARG A 48 -3.67 -14.63 -3.60
N PHE A 49 -3.31 -14.77 -4.87
CA PHE A 49 -4.12 -14.33 -6.01
C PHE A 49 -5.15 -15.42 -6.32
N MET A 50 -6.36 -15.24 -5.81
CA MET A 50 -7.37 -16.31 -5.78
C MET A 50 -7.80 -16.75 -7.18
N ASP A 51 -8.01 -15.79 -8.06
CA ASP A 51 -8.49 -16.02 -9.42
C ASP A 51 -7.44 -16.75 -10.29
N ASP A 52 -6.16 -16.52 -10.01
CA ASP A 52 -5.04 -17.12 -10.74
C ASP A 52 -4.55 -18.43 -10.08
N LYS A 53 -5.17 -18.84 -8.97
CA LYS A 53 -4.74 -19.99 -8.15
C LYS A 53 -3.25 -19.94 -7.75
N LEU A 54 -2.69 -18.75 -7.67
CA LEU A 54 -1.30 -18.51 -7.28
C LEU A 54 -1.19 -18.15 -5.79
N THR A 55 -0.20 -18.74 -5.13
CA THR A 55 0.21 -18.38 -3.77
C THR A 55 1.71 -18.13 -3.75
N ILE A 56 2.11 -16.98 -3.24
CA ILE A 56 3.51 -16.62 -3.00
C ILE A 56 3.72 -16.53 -1.49
N ILE A 57 4.75 -17.20 -1.00
CA ILE A 57 5.17 -17.17 0.41
C ILE A 57 6.66 -16.83 0.43
N ILE A 58 7.03 -15.81 1.18
CA ILE A 58 8.43 -15.40 1.32
C ILE A 58 8.73 -15.28 2.81
N LEU A 59 9.82 -15.91 3.25
CA LEU A 59 10.32 -15.86 4.62
C LEU A 59 11.77 -15.34 4.58
N SER A 60 12.10 -14.41 5.47
CA SER A 60 13.41 -13.77 5.52
C SER A 60 13.91 -13.69 6.97
N ASN A 61 15.18 -14.00 7.16
CA ASN A 61 15.92 -13.78 8.41
C ASN A 61 16.51 -12.36 8.51
N HIS A 62 16.00 -11.44 7.69
CA HIS A 62 16.33 -10.02 7.74
C HIS A 62 15.07 -9.21 8.00
N THR A 63 15.19 -8.11 8.75
CA THR A 63 14.05 -7.21 9.00
C THR A 63 13.88 -6.27 7.82
N ASP A 64 13.34 -6.80 6.71
CA ASP A 64 13.02 -6.02 5.52
C ASP A 64 11.50 -5.99 5.26
N ARG A 65 11.00 -4.85 4.80
CA ARG A 65 9.62 -4.67 4.31
C ARG A 65 9.52 -4.63 2.78
N LEU A 66 10.58 -4.98 2.07
CA LEU A 66 10.57 -5.19 0.60
C LEU A 66 9.94 -6.53 0.19
N LEU A 67 9.54 -7.39 1.15
CA LEU A 67 8.94 -8.69 0.85
C LEU A 67 7.61 -8.56 0.10
N ASP A 68 6.78 -7.56 0.43
CA ASP A 68 5.54 -7.27 -0.30
C ASP A 68 5.85 -6.98 -1.77
N GLN A 69 6.89 -6.18 -2.01
CA GLN A 69 7.31 -5.82 -3.35
C GLN A 69 7.76 -7.07 -4.13
N LEU A 70 8.60 -7.88 -3.51
CA LEU A 70 9.13 -9.12 -4.09
C LEU A 70 8.02 -10.13 -4.39
N ALA A 71 6.99 -10.21 -3.54
CA ALA A 71 5.86 -11.12 -3.75
C ALA A 71 5.09 -10.78 -5.03
N VAL A 72 4.80 -9.50 -5.24
CA VAL A 72 4.11 -9.02 -6.45
C VAL A 72 5.01 -9.11 -7.68
N ASP A 73 6.31 -8.80 -7.59
CA ASP A 73 7.24 -8.98 -8.71
C ASP A 73 7.34 -10.46 -9.13
N THR A 74 7.44 -11.37 -8.16
CA THR A 74 7.43 -12.82 -8.40
C THR A 74 6.11 -13.26 -9.05
N ALA A 75 4.99 -12.71 -8.58
CA ALA A 75 3.69 -12.99 -9.18
C ALA A 75 3.60 -12.50 -10.64
N GLY A 76 4.17 -11.32 -10.94
CA GLY A 76 4.24 -10.77 -12.29
C GLY A 76 5.13 -11.56 -13.25
N ILE A 77 6.16 -12.25 -12.75
CA ILE A 77 6.97 -13.19 -13.54
C ILE A 77 6.15 -14.41 -13.95
N TYR A 78 5.34 -14.95 -13.03
CA TYR A 78 4.54 -16.16 -13.29
C TYR A 78 3.24 -15.87 -14.05
N VAL A 79 2.55 -14.77 -13.73
CA VAL A 79 1.32 -14.31 -14.37
C VAL A 79 1.57 -12.90 -14.92
N PRO A 80 1.84 -12.76 -16.23
CA PRO A 80 2.19 -11.46 -16.82
C PRO A 80 1.15 -10.34 -16.57
N ALA A 81 -0.12 -10.69 -16.41
CA ALA A 81 -1.18 -9.73 -16.07
C ALA A 81 -1.02 -9.07 -14.69
N LEU A 82 -0.26 -9.69 -13.78
CA LEU A 82 0.08 -9.14 -12.46
C LEU A 82 1.35 -8.28 -12.47
N LYS A 83 2.08 -8.21 -13.60
CA LYS A 83 3.29 -7.40 -13.70
C LYS A 83 2.94 -5.92 -13.49
N ARG A 84 3.73 -5.24 -12.65
CA ARG A 84 3.59 -3.79 -12.44
C ARG A 84 3.87 -3.02 -13.74
N PRO A 85 3.10 -1.97 -14.05
CA PRO A 85 3.43 -1.08 -15.14
C PRO A 85 4.68 -0.26 -14.80
N GLU A 86 5.68 -0.26 -15.68
CA GLU A 86 6.94 0.46 -15.45
C GLU A 86 6.81 1.99 -15.58
N GLY A 87 5.66 2.48 -16.03
CA GLY A 87 5.32 3.91 -16.08
C GLY A 87 4.28 4.20 -17.16
N LYS A 88 3.06 4.55 -16.76
CA LYS A 88 2.07 5.14 -17.67
C LYS A 88 2.22 6.66 -17.66
N THR A 89 1.75 7.32 -18.72
CA THR A 89 1.59 8.78 -18.71
C THR A 89 0.69 9.15 -17.53
N ASP A 90 1.12 10.11 -16.73
CA ASP A 90 0.33 10.60 -15.59
C ASP A 90 -0.90 11.35 -16.10
N PRO A 91 -2.12 10.84 -15.88
CA PRO A 91 -3.34 11.49 -16.33
C PRO A 91 -3.73 12.69 -15.45
N ASP A 92 -3.17 12.82 -14.24
CA ASP A 92 -3.45 13.91 -13.30
C ASP A 92 -2.17 14.32 -12.53
N PRO A 93 -1.28 15.08 -13.18
CA PRO A 93 -0.04 15.57 -12.55
C PRO A 93 -0.28 16.43 -11.31
N LYS A 94 -1.43 17.09 -11.21
CA LYS A 94 -1.79 17.93 -10.06
C LYS A 94 -2.02 17.08 -8.82
N THR A 95 -2.75 15.97 -8.95
CA THR A 95 -2.91 15.01 -7.86
C THR A 95 -1.58 14.37 -7.48
N THR A 96 -0.75 14.00 -8.44
CA THR A 96 0.59 13.45 -8.18
C THR A 96 1.47 14.41 -7.38
N LEU A 97 1.51 15.70 -7.74
CA LEU A 97 2.25 16.70 -6.98
C LEU A 97 1.73 16.85 -5.54
N ARG A 98 0.40 16.86 -5.36
CA ARG A 98 -0.22 16.89 -4.03
C ARG A 98 0.18 15.68 -3.18
N LEU A 99 0.13 14.47 -3.75
CA LEU A 99 0.48 13.25 -3.02
C LEU A 99 1.98 13.19 -2.69
N LYS A 100 2.84 13.67 -3.59
CA LYS A 100 4.27 13.86 -3.32
C LYS A 100 4.50 14.79 -2.12
N GLU A 101 3.79 15.90 -2.05
CA GLU A 101 3.87 16.85 -0.93
C GLU A 101 3.37 16.22 0.37
N VAL A 102 2.24 15.51 0.34
CA VAL A 102 1.73 14.78 1.50
C VAL A 102 2.75 13.76 2.00
N MET A 103 3.34 12.96 1.10
CA MET A 103 4.39 12.00 1.48
C MET A 103 5.61 12.70 2.07
N SER A 104 6.10 13.76 1.43
CA SER A 104 7.22 14.55 1.95
C SER A 104 6.95 15.07 3.35
N ASN A 105 5.76 15.60 3.62
CA ASN A 105 5.37 16.04 4.95
C ASN A 105 5.37 14.89 5.95
N LEU A 106 4.79 13.74 5.61
CA LEU A 106 4.75 12.56 6.48
C LEU A 106 6.16 12.05 6.83
N LEU A 107 7.08 12.03 5.86
CA LEU A 107 8.50 11.68 6.10
C LEU A 107 9.19 12.63 7.08
N ASN A 108 8.76 13.89 7.11
CA ASN A 108 9.25 14.90 8.04
C ASN A 108 8.44 14.97 9.35
N GLY A 109 7.59 13.97 9.62
CA GLY A 109 6.74 13.91 10.82
C GLY A 109 5.59 14.93 10.84
N LYS A 110 5.33 15.61 9.72
CA LYS A 110 4.25 16.60 9.57
C LYS A 110 3.05 15.95 8.89
N HIS A 111 1.85 16.30 9.29
CA HIS A 111 0.64 15.90 8.58
C HIS A 111 -0.48 16.92 8.77
N ASP A 112 -1.13 17.28 7.67
CA ASP A 112 -2.38 18.03 7.72
C ASP A 112 -3.54 17.03 7.90
N PRO A 113 -4.28 17.03 9.02
CA PRO A 113 -5.39 16.11 9.21
C PRO A 113 -6.50 16.27 8.17
N ALA A 114 -6.66 17.44 7.53
CA ALA A 114 -7.74 17.69 6.59
C ALA A 114 -7.66 16.83 5.32
N VAL A 115 -6.45 16.40 4.92
CA VAL A 115 -6.24 15.59 3.71
C VAL A 115 -6.57 14.11 3.91
N PHE A 116 -6.76 13.66 5.15
CA PHE A 116 -6.98 12.25 5.49
C PHE A 116 -8.42 11.98 5.94
N THR A 117 -8.89 10.78 5.62
CA THR A 117 -10.15 10.26 6.19
C THR A 117 -10.04 10.10 7.72
N PRO A 118 -11.16 10.11 8.47
CA PRO A 118 -11.13 9.91 9.92
C PRO A 118 -10.38 8.64 10.37
N PRO A 119 -10.57 7.46 9.76
CA PRO A 119 -9.82 6.26 10.13
C PRO A 119 -8.30 6.42 9.91
N MET A 120 -7.89 7.00 8.79
CA MET A 120 -6.47 7.22 8.51
C MET A 120 -5.82 8.19 9.50
N ARG A 121 -6.54 9.24 9.94
CA ARG A 121 -6.06 10.12 11.02
C ARG A 121 -5.84 9.39 12.34
N VAL A 122 -6.70 8.43 12.67
CA VAL A 122 -6.52 7.60 13.88
C VAL A 122 -5.29 6.71 13.69
N PHE A 123 -5.15 6.03 12.55
CA PHE A 123 -3.99 5.19 12.24
C PHE A 123 -2.66 5.94 12.40
N LEU A 124 -2.53 7.15 11.83
CA LEU A 124 -1.31 7.97 11.91
C LEU A 124 -0.89 8.30 13.35
N LYS A 125 -1.82 8.26 14.31
CA LYS A 125 -1.54 8.52 15.74
C LYS A 125 -1.11 7.28 16.51
N THR A 126 -1.38 6.08 15.99
CA THR A 126 -1.01 4.80 16.63
C THR A 126 0.50 4.58 16.64
N TYR A 127 0.98 3.69 17.51
CA TYR A 127 2.38 3.25 17.50
C TYR A 127 2.77 2.65 16.14
N THR A 128 1.89 1.82 15.56
CA THR A 128 2.08 1.21 14.25
C THR A 128 2.21 2.25 13.14
N GLY A 129 1.32 3.24 13.09
CA GLY A 129 1.37 4.31 12.08
C GLY A 129 2.62 5.18 12.19
N LYS A 130 3.01 5.55 13.41
CA LYS A 130 4.26 6.30 13.66
C LYS A 130 5.49 5.47 13.25
N GLY A 131 5.55 4.21 13.66
CA GLY A 131 6.65 3.30 13.34
C GLY A 131 6.78 3.05 11.83
N PHE A 132 5.66 2.95 11.11
CA PHE A 132 5.64 2.84 9.65
C PHE A 132 6.33 4.05 8.99
N TRP A 133 5.94 5.27 9.34
CA TRP A 133 6.52 6.48 8.73
C TRP A 133 7.97 6.73 9.17
N GLN A 134 8.34 6.39 10.40
CA GLN A 134 9.74 6.39 10.84
C GLN A 134 10.59 5.41 10.03
N TRP A 135 10.06 4.21 9.75
CA TRP A 135 10.75 3.24 8.90
C TRP A 135 10.90 3.72 7.46
N ILE A 136 9.87 4.36 6.86
CA ILE A 136 10.03 4.93 5.51
C ILE A 136 11.06 6.06 5.53
N ALA A 137 11.03 6.96 6.51
CA ALA A 137 12.00 8.04 6.64
C ALA A 137 13.44 7.52 6.82
N TYR A 138 13.61 6.37 7.50
CA TYR A 138 14.90 5.70 7.65
C TYR A 138 15.51 5.25 6.31
N GLN A 139 14.70 4.99 5.27
CA GLN A 139 15.21 4.65 3.94
C GLN A 139 15.92 5.83 3.25
N GLY A 140 15.78 7.04 3.77
CA GLY A 140 16.46 8.24 3.29
C GLY A 140 15.54 9.25 2.62
N ALA A 141 16.14 10.30 2.06
CA ALA A 141 15.40 11.41 1.45
C ALA A 141 14.63 10.95 0.19
N LEU A 142 13.47 11.58 -0.03
CA LEU A 142 12.66 11.42 -1.24
C LEU A 142 13.38 12.00 -2.46
N THR A 143 13.84 11.14 -3.38
CA THR A 143 14.59 11.54 -4.58
C THR A 143 13.74 11.52 -5.85
N SER A 144 12.73 10.66 -5.93
CA SER A 144 11.81 10.59 -7.07
C SER A 144 10.40 10.17 -6.65
N PHE A 145 9.41 10.54 -7.46
CA PHE A 145 8.00 10.20 -7.25
C PHE A 145 7.32 10.13 -8.62
N THR A 146 7.25 8.92 -9.19
CA THR A 146 6.85 8.68 -10.57
C THR A 146 5.55 7.89 -10.60
N PHE A 147 4.53 8.43 -11.28
CA PHE A 147 3.28 7.73 -11.49
C PHE A 147 3.50 6.43 -12.27
N SER A 148 2.79 5.37 -11.88
CA SER A 148 2.84 4.08 -12.56
C SER A 148 1.47 3.65 -13.02
N ASP A 149 0.49 3.62 -12.11
CA ASP A 149 -0.82 3.10 -12.45
C ASP A 149 -1.95 3.68 -11.60
N ARG A 150 -3.17 3.56 -12.13
CA ARG A 150 -4.41 3.90 -11.45
C ARG A 150 -5.43 2.79 -11.62
N GLU A 151 -6.12 2.45 -10.54
CA GLU A 151 -7.31 1.59 -10.55
C GLU A 151 -8.47 2.30 -9.88
N ASP A 152 -9.61 2.38 -10.57
CA ASP A 152 -10.84 2.89 -9.97
C ASP A 152 -11.57 1.75 -9.24
N ALA A 153 -12.01 2.00 -8.01
CA ALA A 153 -12.62 1.02 -7.13
C ALA A 153 -13.80 1.65 -6.36
N GLY A 154 -14.98 1.63 -6.98
CA GLY A 154 -16.22 2.14 -6.39
C GLY A 154 -16.13 3.64 -6.10
N ASP A 155 -16.09 4.01 -4.81
CA ASP A 155 -15.97 5.40 -4.33
C ASP A 155 -14.53 5.82 -4.00
N THR A 156 -13.59 4.94 -4.31
CA THR A 156 -12.16 5.20 -4.20
C THR A 156 -11.47 4.98 -5.55
N TYR A 157 -10.25 5.47 -5.64
CA TYR A 157 -9.30 5.08 -6.66
C TYR A 157 -7.94 4.86 -6.00
N LEU A 158 -7.20 3.90 -6.53
CA LEU A 158 -5.88 3.52 -6.08
C LEU A 158 -4.86 4.11 -7.06
N LEU A 159 -3.91 4.89 -6.55
CA LEU A 159 -2.79 5.42 -7.33
C LEU A 159 -1.51 4.76 -6.87
N ARG A 160 -0.75 4.20 -7.81
CA ARG A 160 0.52 3.52 -7.57
C ARG A 160 1.67 4.36 -8.09
N TYR A 161 2.70 4.51 -7.25
CA TYR A 161 3.88 5.30 -7.55
C TYR A 161 5.14 4.49 -7.33
N ARG A 162 6.10 4.65 -8.24
CA ARG A 162 7.50 4.29 -7.99
C ARG A 162 8.17 5.48 -7.31
N VAL A 163 8.67 5.26 -6.10
CA VAL A 163 9.24 6.28 -5.23
C VAL A 163 10.71 5.97 -4.98
N GLY A 164 11.58 6.96 -5.15
CA GLY A 164 12.99 6.86 -4.78
C GLY A 164 13.21 7.35 -3.35
N LEU A 165 13.78 6.52 -2.47
CA LEU A 165 14.18 6.88 -1.10
C LEU A 165 15.63 6.45 -0.87
N GLY A 166 16.49 7.41 -0.54
CA GLY A 166 17.92 7.14 -0.30
C GLY A 166 18.64 6.47 -1.48
N GLY A 167 18.14 6.66 -2.70
CA GLY A 167 18.66 6.01 -3.91
C GLY A 167 18.03 4.67 -4.26
N ASN A 168 17.20 4.09 -3.38
CA ASN A 168 16.51 2.82 -3.62
C ASN A 168 15.06 3.04 -4.11
N PRO A 169 14.57 2.22 -5.05
CA PRO A 169 13.18 2.30 -5.51
C PRO A 169 12.24 1.51 -4.59
N TYR A 170 11.09 2.11 -4.30
CA TYR A 170 9.98 1.53 -3.55
C TYR A 170 8.68 1.72 -4.34
N TRP A 171 7.72 0.84 -4.12
CA TRP A 171 6.38 0.96 -4.66
C TRP A 171 5.42 1.35 -3.55
N ILE A 172 4.76 2.50 -3.71
CA ILE A 172 3.82 3.04 -2.73
C ILE A 172 2.48 3.25 -3.41
N SER A 173 1.41 2.79 -2.76
CA SER A 173 0.04 3.03 -3.19
C SER A 173 -0.69 3.97 -2.25
N PHE A 174 -1.54 4.80 -2.85
CA PHE A 174 -2.47 5.70 -2.18
C PHE A 174 -3.89 5.29 -2.54
N LYS A 175 -4.68 4.83 -1.57
CA LYS A 175 -6.13 4.67 -1.73
C LYS A 175 -6.77 6.02 -1.41
N VAL A 176 -7.41 6.63 -2.41
CA VAL A 176 -7.95 7.99 -2.34
C VAL A 176 -9.47 7.94 -2.60
N MET A 177 -10.24 8.64 -1.78
CA MET A 177 -11.68 8.81 -1.96
C MET A 177 -11.95 9.75 -3.14
N LYS A 178 -13.13 9.66 -3.78
CA LYS A 178 -13.54 10.61 -4.84
C LYS A 178 -13.55 12.08 -4.38
N ASP A 179 -13.72 12.35 -3.08
CA ASP A 179 -13.62 13.70 -2.51
C ASP A 179 -12.16 14.19 -2.32
N GLY A 180 -11.17 13.37 -2.73
CA GLY A 180 -9.75 13.65 -2.67
C GLY A 180 -9.08 13.28 -1.35
N LYS A 181 -9.81 12.83 -0.31
CA LYS A 181 -9.21 12.42 0.96
C LYS A 181 -8.47 11.10 0.85
N ILE A 182 -7.32 11.00 1.51
CA ILE A 182 -6.51 9.79 1.53
C ILE A 182 -7.08 8.83 2.58
N ALA A 183 -7.50 7.65 2.13
CA ALA A 183 -8.03 6.58 2.95
C ALA A 183 -6.91 5.67 3.48
N GLN A 184 -5.86 5.44 2.69
CA GLN A 184 -4.77 4.53 3.05
C GLN A 184 -3.50 4.84 2.26
N ILE A 185 -2.33 4.59 2.88
CA ILE A 185 -1.02 4.59 2.22
C ILE A 185 -0.28 3.31 2.65
N TYR A 186 0.26 2.55 1.69
CA TYR A 186 0.91 1.27 1.95
C TYR A 186 1.93 0.90 0.86
N ASN A 187 2.85 -0.02 1.18
CA ASN A 187 3.79 -0.59 0.21
C ASN A 187 3.03 -1.50 -0.76
N SER A 188 3.45 -1.54 -2.03
CA SER A 188 2.78 -2.30 -3.09
C SER A 188 3.74 -3.12 -3.93
#